data_AF-A0A3C0Z4Q6-F1
#
_entry.id   AF-A0A3C0Z4Q6-F1
#
_cell.length_a   1.000
_cell.length_b   1.000
_cell.length_c   1.000
_cell.angle_alpha   90.00
_cell.angle_beta   90.00
_cell.angle_gamma   90.00
#
_symmetry.space_group_name_H-M   'P 1'
#
loop_
_entity.id
_entity.type
_entity.pdbx_description
1 polymer ?
#
loop_
_entity_poly.entity_id
_entity_poly.type
_entity_poly.pdbx_seq_one_letter_code
_entity_poly.pdbx_strand_id
1 'polypeptide(L)'
;PEAVVTTLNQTWLNGPVVWNGKETSMLDSVQRIVKKGEFITHNNVLYYFPTAMNVGLTTKDQVGSWYRINRSRSKDAVHGKVFKLWFDHAVAPNNASYAYIVLPGTKTVDKKVMQRIKIWQNTPDIQAVEHKGSGILQLVCYQAGTYQVGDWSIKLDQPAIMQLNLLEPKKIQLDIADPLQKAKIVKVQLVNKQLRVNQSLELSLPQGEYAGSTVSNRITIGKK
;
A
#
# COMPACT_ATOMS: atom_id res chain seq x y z
N PRO A 1 -2.37 26.01 -12.78
CA PRO A 1 -2.54 24.55 -12.66
C PRO A 1 -1.58 24.02 -11.60
N GLU A 2 -2.09 23.20 -10.67
CA GLU A 2 -1.35 22.69 -9.51
C GLU A 2 -0.62 21.38 -9.81
N ALA A 3 0.48 21.14 -9.10
CA ALA A 3 1.15 19.84 -9.13
C ALA A 3 0.36 18.81 -8.31
N VAL A 4 0.40 17.55 -8.74
CA VAL A 4 -0.19 16.44 -8.00
C VAL A 4 0.86 15.83 -7.09
N VAL A 5 0.53 15.64 -5.81
CA VAL A 5 1.43 15.06 -4.82
C VAL A 5 0.78 13.89 -4.08
N THR A 6 1.60 12.92 -3.66
CA THR A 6 1.20 11.89 -2.71
C THR A 6 1.99 12.08 -1.43
N THR A 7 1.34 12.53 -0.35
CA THR A 7 1.99 12.66 0.95
C THR A 7 2.16 11.29 1.60
N LEU A 8 3.40 10.94 1.94
CA LEU A 8 3.71 9.72 2.69
C LEU A 8 3.48 9.94 4.18
N ASN A 9 3.89 11.10 4.70
CA ASN A 9 3.58 11.51 6.07
C ASN A 9 3.71 13.02 6.30
N GLN A 10 2.98 13.53 7.29
CA GLN A 10 3.07 14.90 7.80
C GLN A 10 2.85 14.89 9.32
N THR A 11 3.93 14.83 10.08
CA THR A 11 3.93 14.69 11.55
C THR A 11 4.84 15.71 12.21
N TRP A 12 4.72 15.89 13.53
CA TRP A 12 5.70 16.67 14.28
C TRP A 12 7.12 16.14 14.05
N LEU A 13 8.05 17.06 13.81
CA LEU A 13 9.45 16.70 13.73
C LEU A 13 9.94 16.27 15.12
N ASN A 14 10.11 14.96 15.32
CA ASN A 14 10.70 14.40 16.52
C ASN A 14 12.01 13.66 16.20
N GLY A 15 13.14 14.27 16.57
CA GLY A 15 14.48 13.74 16.30
C GLY A 15 14.95 13.90 14.84
N PRO A 16 16.12 13.32 14.51
CA PRO A 16 16.73 13.49 13.21
C PRO A 16 15.98 12.75 12.10
N VAL A 17 16.11 13.29 10.88
CA VAL A 17 15.77 12.57 9.64
C VAL A 17 17.04 11.94 9.09
N VAL A 18 17.01 10.64 8.83
CA VAL A 18 18.16 9.88 8.35
C VAL A 18 17.85 9.33 6.97
N TRP A 19 18.72 9.60 6.01
CA TRP A 19 18.58 9.14 4.64
C TRP A 19 19.63 8.09 4.31
N ASN A 20 19.21 6.88 3.91
CA ASN A 20 20.10 5.75 3.63
C ASN A 20 21.13 5.48 4.76
N GLY A 21 20.72 5.63 6.01
CA GLY A 21 21.59 5.46 7.18
C GLY A 21 22.56 6.63 7.45
N LYS A 22 22.58 7.67 6.61
CA LYS A 22 23.34 8.89 6.85
C LYS A 22 22.41 9.96 7.42
N GLU A 23 22.76 10.49 8.58
CA GLU A 23 21.99 11.57 9.18
C GLU A 23 22.00 12.79 8.26
N THR A 24 20.81 13.36 8.02
CA THR A 24 20.63 14.55 7.18
C THR A 24 19.93 15.66 7.96
N SER A 25 20.10 15.70 9.28
CA SER A 25 19.49 16.73 10.13
C SER A 25 19.88 18.12 9.60
N MET A 26 18.87 18.98 9.40
CA MET A 26 18.93 20.34 8.81
C MET A 26 18.81 20.49 7.29
N LEU A 27 17.99 19.69 6.60
CA LEU A 27 17.45 20.10 5.30
C LEU A 27 16.15 20.89 5.52
N ASP A 28 16.22 22.23 5.41
CA ASP A 28 15.03 23.10 5.46
C ASP A 28 13.98 22.61 4.45
N SER A 29 14.41 22.30 3.24
CA SER A 29 13.63 21.57 2.24
C SER A 29 14.59 20.92 1.25
N VAL A 30 14.29 19.71 0.81
CA VAL A 30 15.00 19.04 -0.26
C VAL A 30 13.98 18.42 -1.21
N GLN A 31 14.27 18.48 -2.50
CA GLN A 31 13.56 17.72 -3.51
C GLN A 31 14.58 17.00 -4.37
N ARG A 32 14.43 15.68 -4.51
CA ARG A 32 15.34 14.87 -5.31
C ARG A 32 14.70 13.56 -5.75
N ILE A 33 15.26 13.01 -6.82
CA ILE A 33 14.93 11.66 -7.26
C ILE A 33 15.65 10.66 -6.35
N VAL A 34 14.89 9.78 -5.72
CA VAL A 34 15.39 8.67 -4.92
C VAL A 34 15.55 7.45 -5.83
N LYS A 35 16.59 6.63 -5.60
CA LYS A 35 16.77 5.38 -6.35
C LYS A 35 16.01 4.23 -5.68
N LYS A 36 15.75 3.19 -6.46
CA LYS A 36 15.23 1.92 -5.93
C LYS A 36 16.13 1.40 -4.81
N GLY A 37 15.51 1.04 -3.69
CA GLY A 37 16.17 0.53 -2.50
C GLY A 37 16.63 1.58 -1.50
N GLU A 38 16.49 2.86 -1.84
CA GLU A 38 16.70 3.94 -0.88
C GLU A 38 15.59 3.99 0.17
N PHE A 39 15.89 4.62 1.30
CA PHE A 39 14.95 4.78 2.40
C PHE A 39 15.24 6.05 3.21
N ILE A 40 14.19 6.55 3.86
CA ILE A 40 14.25 7.64 4.83
C ILE A 40 13.72 7.10 6.17
N THR A 41 14.29 7.53 7.28
CA THR A 41 13.75 7.26 8.61
C THR A 41 13.52 8.54 9.38
N HIS A 42 12.44 8.56 10.15
CA HIS A 42 12.08 9.64 11.06
C HIS A 42 11.20 9.08 12.19
N ASN A 43 11.45 9.51 13.43
CA ASN A 43 10.65 9.14 14.61
C ASN A 43 10.33 7.62 14.70
N ASN A 44 11.35 6.78 14.48
CA ASN A 44 11.24 5.31 14.51
C ASN A 44 10.30 4.70 13.45
N VAL A 45 10.10 5.41 12.33
CA VAL A 45 9.40 4.92 11.14
C VAL A 45 10.35 4.98 9.96
N LEU A 46 10.43 3.89 9.20
CA LEU A 46 11.20 3.78 7.97
C LEU A 46 10.28 3.78 6.76
N TYR A 47 10.58 4.65 5.78
CA TYR A 47 9.92 4.75 4.49
C TYR A 47 10.87 4.22 3.42
N TYR A 48 10.57 3.06 2.86
CA TYR A 48 11.38 2.40 1.84
C TYR A 48 10.83 2.63 0.43
N PHE A 49 11.71 2.89 -0.54
CA PHE A 49 11.36 3.18 -1.93
C PHE A 49 11.69 2.00 -2.84
N PRO A 50 10.71 1.16 -3.24
CA PRO A 50 10.93 0.00 -4.10
C PRO A 50 11.15 0.37 -5.58
N THR A 51 10.85 1.61 -5.96
CA THR A 51 11.04 2.18 -7.30
C THR A 51 11.64 3.57 -7.19
N ALA A 52 12.22 4.07 -8.27
CA ALA A 52 12.73 5.44 -8.30
C ALA A 52 11.56 6.43 -8.35
N MET A 53 11.61 7.49 -7.54
CA MET A 53 10.53 8.47 -7.39
C MET A 53 11.10 9.86 -7.09
N ASN A 54 10.43 10.93 -7.55
CA ASN A 54 10.75 12.28 -7.12
C ASN A 54 10.14 12.53 -5.74
N VAL A 55 10.98 12.77 -4.75
CA VAL A 55 10.57 12.96 -3.35
C VAL A 55 10.88 14.37 -2.91
N GLY A 56 9.88 15.00 -2.29
CA GLY A 56 10.06 16.20 -1.49
C GLY A 56 10.07 15.88 0.00
N LEU A 57 10.96 16.53 0.74
CA LEU A 57 11.06 16.45 2.20
C LEU A 57 11.28 17.85 2.76
N THR A 58 10.53 18.23 3.79
CA THR A 58 10.79 19.44 4.58
C THR A 58 10.68 19.16 6.07
N THR A 59 11.48 19.87 6.84
CA THR A 59 11.48 19.89 8.31
C THR A 59 11.21 21.30 8.86
N LYS A 60 10.67 22.19 8.01
CA LYS A 60 10.40 23.60 8.35
C LYS A 60 9.39 23.75 9.47
N ASP A 61 9.53 24.86 10.17
CA ASP A 61 8.51 25.37 11.07
C ASP A 61 7.25 25.72 10.27
N GLN A 62 6.11 25.23 10.71
CA GLN A 62 4.81 25.57 10.14
C GLN A 62 4.05 26.42 11.15
N VAL A 63 3.40 27.48 10.66
CA VAL A 63 2.64 28.44 11.48
C VAL A 63 1.18 28.40 11.07
N GLY A 64 0.27 28.46 12.05
CA GLY A 64 -1.17 28.52 11.82
C GLY A 64 -1.90 29.08 13.04
N SER A 65 -3.24 28.99 13.01
CA SER A 65 -4.08 29.30 14.17
C SER A 65 -5.30 28.38 14.15
N TRP A 66 -5.84 28.09 15.33
CA TRP A 66 -7.07 27.29 15.43
C TRP A 66 -8.25 28.00 14.75
N TYR A 67 -8.31 29.32 14.84
CA TYR A 67 -9.32 30.14 14.16
C TYR A 67 -9.43 29.86 12.66
N ARG A 68 -8.30 29.64 11.97
CA ARG A 68 -8.25 29.41 10.51
C ARG A 68 -9.05 28.18 10.08
N ILE A 69 -9.11 27.14 10.91
CA ILE A 69 -9.83 25.90 10.64
C ILE A 69 -11.13 25.78 11.45
N ASN A 70 -11.28 26.57 12.52
CA ASN A 70 -12.46 26.63 13.37
C ASN A 70 -12.62 28.03 13.96
N ARG A 71 -13.56 28.82 13.43
CA ARG A 71 -13.77 30.24 13.78
C ARG A 71 -14.16 30.49 15.25
N SER A 72 -14.55 29.45 15.99
CA SER A 72 -14.87 29.54 17.41
C SER A 72 -13.66 29.39 18.33
N ARG A 73 -12.44 29.32 17.78
CA ARG A 73 -11.18 29.12 18.53
C ARG A 73 -10.25 30.33 18.42
N SER A 74 -9.17 30.32 19.23
CA SER A 74 -8.21 31.41 19.30
C SER A 74 -7.59 31.74 17.93
N LYS A 75 -7.37 33.05 17.72
CA LYS A 75 -6.67 33.62 16.56
C LYS A 75 -5.15 33.61 16.73
N ASP A 76 -4.65 33.32 17.94
CA ASP A 76 -3.22 33.35 18.24
C ASP A 76 -2.44 32.39 17.34
N ALA A 77 -1.25 32.84 16.94
CA ALA A 77 -0.36 32.04 16.12
C ALA A 77 0.22 30.88 16.96
N VAL A 78 0.07 29.67 16.44
CA VAL A 78 0.76 28.47 16.91
C VAL A 78 1.73 28.03 15.84
N HIS A 79 2.87 27.49 16.25
CA HIS A 79 3.88 27.01 15.32
C HIS A 79 4.63 25.80 15.84
N GLY A 80 5.28 25.08 14.93
CA GLY A 80 6.20 24.01 15.28
C GLY A 80 6.80 23.35 14.05
N LYS A 81 7.95 22.69 14.25
CA LYS A 81 8.66 21.97 13.18
C LYS A 81 7.89 20.71 12.77
N VAL A 82 7.66 20.55 11.48
CA VAL A 82 6.89 19.42 10.92
C VAL A 82 7.76 18.64 9.95
N PHE A 83 7.88 17.33 10.17
CA PHE A 83 8.36 16.39 9.18
C PHE A 83 7.28 16.18 8.12
N LYS A 84 7.57 16.55 6.87
CA LYS A 84 6.66 16.36 5.74
C LYS A 84 7.40 15.70 4.59
N LEU A 85 6.92 14.55 4.15
CA LEU A 85 7.49 13.72 3.09
C LEU A 85 6.43 13.41 2.04
N TRP A 86 6.72 13.65 0.77
CA TRP A 86 5.78 13.42 -0.34
C TRP A 86 6.48 12.99 -1.62
N PHE A 87 5.74 12.34 -2.51
CA PHE A 87 6.08 12.20 -3.92
C PHE A 87 5.52 13.37 -4.71
N ASP A 88 6.30 13.89 -5.65
CA ASP A 88 5.87 14.91 -6.61
C ASP A 88 5.67 14.27 -7.99
N HIS A 89 4.44 14.33 -8.50
CA HIS A 89 4.03 13.80 -9.80
C HIS A 89 3.97 14.88 -10.89
N ALA A 90 4.46 16.09 -10.61
CA ALA A 90 4.37 17.26 -11.47
C ALA A 90 2.93 17.72 -11.77
N VAL A 91 2.79 18.69 -12.68
CA VAL A 91 1.51 19.26 -13.12
C VAL A 91 0.89 18.36 -14.18
N ALA A 92 -0.41 18.07 -14.03
CA ALA A 92 -1.18 17.25 -14.97
C ALA A 92 -0.50 15.89 -15.33
N PRO A 93 -0.14 15.05 -14.34
CA PRO A 93 0.40 13.74 -14.63
C PRO A 93 -0.61 12.89 -15.41
N ASN A 94 -0.10 12.09 -16.35
CA ASN A 94 -0.90 11.10 -17.07
C ASN A 94 -0.47 9.69 -16.62
N ASN A 95 -1.39 8.92 -16.05
CA ASN A 95 -1.14 7.55 -15.54
C ASN A 95 0.10 7.43 -14.63
N ALA A 96 0.40 8.47 -13.84
CA ALA A 96 1.46 8.40 -12.83
C ALA A 96 1.09 7.40 -11.73
N SER A 97 2.10 6.78 -11.14
CA SER A 97 1.95 5.80 -10.06
C SER A 97 3.00 6.06 -8.98
N TYR A 98 2.78 5.49 -7.80
CA TYR A 98 3.77 5.49 -6.73
C TYR A 98 3.84 4.12 -6.07
N ALA A 99 4.94 3.87 -5.36
CA ALA A 99 5.08 2.75 -4.44
C ALA A 99 6.02 3.13 -3.30
N TYR A 100 5.65 2.77 -2.08
CA TYR A 100 6.48 2.90 -0.88
C TYR A 100 6.08 1.83 0.14
N ILE A 101 6.99 1.47 1.02
CA ILE A 101 6.73 0.53 2.12
C ILE A 101 7.02 1.27 3.43
N VAL A 102 6.06 1.24 4.35
CA VAL A 102 6.21 1.80 5.69
C VAL A 102 6.56 0.69 6.67
N LEU A 103 7.65 0.88 7.41
CA LEU A 103 8.09 -0.02 8.46
C LEU A 103 8.14 0.74 9.80
N PRO A 104 7.09 0.64 10.63
CA PRO A 104 7.11 1.16 11.99
C PRO A 104 8.08 0.37 12.86
N GLY A 105 8.68 1.02 13.87
CA GLY A 105 9.47 0.34 14.88
C GLY A 105 10.91 0.04 14.49
N THR A 106 11.36 0.46 13.32
CA THR A 106 12.72 0.19 12.82
C THR A 106 13.35 1.41 12.16
N LYS A 107 14.68 1.47 12.21
CA LYS A 107 15.52 2.45 11.51
C LYS A 107 16.46 1.80 10.48
N THR A 108 16.44 0.47 10.39
CA THR A 108 17.32 -0.29 9.51
C THR A 108 16.51 -1.12 8.53
N VAL A 109 17.03 -1.23 7.30
CA VAL A 109 16.43 -2.08 6.27
C VAL A 109 16.97 -3.50 6.40
N ASP A 110 16.08 -4.45 6.66
CA ASP A 110 16.38 -5.86 6.44
C ASP A 110 16.18 -6.19 4.95
N LYS A 111 17.28 -6.36 4.22
CA LYS A 111 17.28 -6.70 2.80
C LYS A 111 16.55 -8.02 2.51
N LYS A 112 16.61 -9.01 3.41
CA LYS A 112 15.93 -10.29 3.24
C LYS A 112 14.41 -10.12 3.32
N VAL A 113 13.94 -9.30 4.26
CA VAL A 113 12.51 -8.95 4.37
C VAL A 113 12.06 -8.19 3.13
N MET A 114 12.81 -7.17 2.68
CA MET A 114 12.46 -6.42 1.47
C MET A 114 12.42 -7.29 0.21
N GLN A 115 13.30 -8.30 0.10
CA GLN A 115 13.28 -9.23 -1.03
C GLN A 115 12.04 -10.14 -1.04
N ARG A 116 11.42 -10.39 0.12
CA ARG A 116 10.21 -11.20 0.27
C ARG A 116 8.95 -10.43 -0.09
N ILE A 117 8.95 -9.11 -0.03
CA ILE A 117 7.84 -8.27 -0.50
C ILE A 117 7.97 -8.08 -2.02
N LYS A 118 6.96 -8.50 -2.78
CA LYS A 118 6.87 -8.34 -4.23
C LYS A 118 5.65 -7.50 -4.57
N ILE A 119 5.87 -6.42 -5.30
CA ILE A 119 4.80 -5.69 -5.99
C ILE A 119 4.71 -6.32 -7.38
N TRP A 120 3.69 -7.15 -7.60
CA TRP A 120 3.49 -7.88 -8.86
C TRP A 120 2.86 -7.00 -9.92
N GLN A 121 1.85 -6.23 -9.54
CA GLN A 121 1.15 -5.30 -10.44
C GLN A 121 0.81 -4.02 -9.69
N ASN A 122 0.87 -2.90 -10.39
CA ASN A 122 0.47 -1.58 -9.91
C ASN A 122 -0.09 -0.77 -11.08
N THR A 123 -1.26 -1.19 -11.57
CA THR A 123 -1.94 -0.60 -12.72
C THR A 123 -3.31 -0.06 -12.31
N PRO A 124 -3.99 0.73 -13.15
CA PRO A 124 -5.36 1.17 -12.90
C PRO A 124 -6.37 0.02 -12.75
N ASP A 125 -6.07 -1.16 -13.32
CA ASP A 125 -6.98 -2.30 -13.29
C ASP A 125 -6.73 -3.22 -12.08
N ILE A 126 -5.48 -3.30 -11.61
CA ILE A 126 -5.09 -4.15 -10.49
C ILE A 126 -3.84 -3.66 -9.76
N GLN A 127 -3.89 -3.76 -8.43
CA GLN A 127 -2.72 -3.63 -7.56
C GLN A 127 -2.54 -4.93 -6.78
N ALA A 128 -1.36 -5.54 -6.86
CA ALA A 128 -1.10 -6.85 -6.26
C ALA A 128 0.26 -6.89 -5.56
N VAL A 129 0.25 -7.28 -4.29
CA VAL A 129 1.45 -7.40 -3.45
C VAL A 129 1.49 -8.77 -2.78
N GLU A 130 2.65 -9.40 -2.80
CA GLU A 130 2.90 -10.68 -2.13
C GLU A 130 4.00 -10.53 -1.09
N HIS A 131 3.77 -11.05 0.11
CA HIS A 131 4.83 -11.32 1.07
C HIS A 131 5.18 -12.82 1.04
N LYS A 132 6.20 -13.17 0.24
CA LYS A 132 6.64 -14.55 0.02
C LYS A 132 7.05 -15.27 1.30
N GLY A 133 7.50 -14.53 2.32
CA GLY A 133 7.90 -15.11 3.60
C GLY A 133 6.75 -15.66 4.44
N SER A 134 5.54 -15.10 4.29
CA SER A 134 4.35 -15.55 5.01
C SER A 134 3.34 -16.24 4.11
N GLY A 135 3.62 -16.33 2.80
CA GLY A 135 2.68 -16.90 1.83
C GLY A 135 1.39 -16.09 1.66
N ILE A 136 1.43 -14.78 1.94
CA ILE A 136 0.26 -13.89 1.81
C ILE A 136 0.36 -13.15 0.48
N LEU A 137 -0.64 -13.31 -0.37
CA LEU A 137 -0.87 -12.52 -1.58
C LEU A 137 -2.13 -11.69 -1.41
N GLN A 138 -2.03 -10.38 -1.62
CA GLN A 138 -3.13 -9.42 -1.53
C GLN A 138 -3.31 -8.70 -2.84
N LEU A 139 -4.56 -8.51 -3.26
CA LEU A 139 -4.91 -7.89 -4.53
C LEU A 139 -6.10 -6.95 -4.36
N VAL A 140 -6.03 -5.81 -5.04
CA VAL A 140 -7.16 -4.92 -5.30
C VAL A 140 -7.42 -4.99 -6.80
N CYS A 141 -8.52 -5.61 -7.20
CA CYS A 141 -8.94 -5.74 -8.60
C CYS A 141 -10.05 -4.73 -8.86
N TYR A 142 -9.74 -3.67 -9.60
CA TYR A 142 -10.68 -2.58 -9.88
C TYR A 142 -11.70 -2.95 -10.97
N GLN A 143 -11.41 -3.98 -11.76
CA GLN A 143 -12.28 -4.47 -12.83
C GLN A 143 -12.42 -6.00 -12.77
N ALA A 144 -13.44 -6.53 -13.44
CA ALA A 144 -13.50 -7.95 -13.77
C ALA A 144 -12.41 -8.28 -14.79
N GLY A 145 -11.83 -9.47 -14.72
CA GLY A 145 -10.72 -9.81 -15.61
C GLY A 145 -10.00 -11.08 -15.23
N THR A 146 -8.96 -11.40 -16.00
CA THR A 146 -8.00 -12.47 -15.69
C THR A 146 -6.63 -11.85 -15.47
N TYR A 147 -6.07 -12.07 -14.29
CA TYR A 147 -4.84 -11.46 -13.84
C TYR A 147 -3.78 -12.53 -13.59
N GLN A 148 -2.57 -12.29 -14.10
CA GLN A 148 -1.40 -13.11 -13.81
C GLN A 148 -0.57 -12.45 -12.71
N VAL A 149 -0.39 -13.13 -11.58
CA VAL A 149 0.23 -12.58 -10.38
C VAL A 149 1.19 -13.61 -9.80
N GLY A 150 2.47 -13.47 -10.14
CA GLY A 150 3.45 -14.52 -9.87
C GLY A 150 3.04 -15.83 -10.53
N ASP A 151 2.93 -16.90 -9.74
CA ASP A 151 2.53 -18.24 -10.21
C ASP A 151 1.01 -18.44 -10.25
N TRP A 152 0.23 -17.39 -9.95
CA TRP A 152 -1.23 -17.42 -9.94
C TRP A 152 -1.83 -16.85 -11.22
N SER A 153 -2.78 -17.60 -11.78
CA SER A 153 -3.78 -17.05 -12.70
C SER A 153 -5.10 -16.92 -11.95
N ILE A 154 -5.57 -15.69 -11.80
CA ILE A 154 -6.75 -15.34 -11.00
C ILE A 154 -7.77 -14.70 -11.94
N LYS A 155 -8.95 -15.31 -12.08
CA LYS A 155 -10.06 -14.73 -12.84
C LYS A 155 -11.19 -14.35 -11.91
N LEU A 156 -11.72 -13.15 -12.11
CA LEU A 156 -12.83 -12.55 -11.39
C LEU A 156 -13.87 -12.07 -12.39
N ASP A 157 -15.15 -12.22 -12.06
CA ASP A 157 -16.27 -11.68 -12.85
C ASP A 157 -16.78 -10.33 -12.35
N GLN A 158 -16.29 -9.85 -11.20
CA GLN A 158 -16.58 -8.52 -10.64
C GLN A 158 -15.30 -7.90 -10.05
N PRO A 159 -15.24 -6.57 -9.88
CA PRO A 159 -14.25 -5.92 -9.02
C PRO A 159 -14.29 -6.45 -7.59
N ALA A 160 -13.13 -6.65 -6.97
CA ALA A 160 -13.04 -7.16 -5.60
C ALA A 160 -11.68 -6.85 -4.95
N ILE A 161 -11.65 -6.83 -3.62
CA ILE A 161 -10.40 -6.93 -2.86
C ILE A 161 -10.27 -8.36 -2.36
N MET A 162 -9.09 -8.96 -2.55
CA MET A 162 -8.85 -10.37 -2.26
C MET A 162 -7.53 -10.58 -1.51
N GLN A 163 -7.53 -11.51 -0.57
CA GLN A 163 -6.34 -12.03 0.07
C GLN A 163 -6.31 -13.56 -0.04
N LEU A 164 -5.18 -14.09 -0.49
CA LEU A 164 -4.83 -15.51 -0.42
C LEU A 164 -3.73 -15.68 0.63
N ASN A 165 -4.01 -16.47 1.65
CA ASN A 165 -3.02 -16.82 2.67
C ASN A 165 -2.74 -18.33 2.59
N LEU A 166 -1.50 -18.68 2.24
CA LEU A 166 -1.02 -20.05 2.20
C LEU A 166 -0.77 -20.54 3.63
N LEU A 167 -1.58 -21.50 4.07
CA LEU A 167 -1.53 -22.07 5.41
C LEU A 167 -0.93 -23.47 5.37
N GLU A 168 -0.17 -23.79 6.41
CA GLU A 168 0.37 -25.13 6.61
C GLU A 168 -0.57 -26.02 7.45
N PRO A 169 -0.71 -27.33 7.15
CA PRO A 169 -0.26 -27.99 5.92
C PRO A 169 -1.27 -27.83 4.78
N LYS A 170 -0.79 -27.41 3.59
CA LYS A 170 -1.51 -27.49 2.29
C LYS A 170 -2.93 -26.92 2.28
N LYS A 171 -3.16 -25.76 2.89
CA LYS A 171 -4.44 -25.06 2.86
C LYS A 171 -4.27 -23.64 2.31
N ILE A 172 -5.34 -23.10 1.76
CA ILE A 172 -5.41 -21.69 1.36
C ILE A 172 -6.63 -21.10 2.02
N GLN A 173 -6.42 -20.02 2.74
CA GLN A 173 -7.49 -19.13 3.17
C GLN A 173 -7.67 -18.08 2.07
N LEU A 174 -8.86 -18.07 1.45
CA LEU A 174 -9.31 -17.04 0.55
C LEU A 174 -10.24 -16.10 1.32
N ASP A 175 -9.86 -14.83 1.40
CA ASP A 175 -10.71 -13.77 1.93
C ASP A 175 -11.03 -12.81 0.78
N ILE A 176 -12.30 -12.45 0.61
CA ILE A 176 -12.74 -11.55 -0.46
C ILE A 176 -13.82 -10.59 0.03
N ALA A 177 -13.80 -9.36 -0.46
CA ALA A 177 -14.78 -8.33 -0.18
C ALA A 177 -15.11 -7.55 -1.45
N ASP A 178 -16.32 -6.97 -1.50
CA ASP A 178 -16.73 -6.01 -2.53
C ASP A 178 -16.71 -4.57 -1.97
N PRO A 179 -15.66 -3.78 -2.29
CA PRO A 179 -15.57 -2.40 -1.83
C PRO A 179 -16.67 -1.49 -2.42
N LEU A 180 -17.28 -1.88 -3.54
CA LEU A 180 -18.34 -1.11 -4.19
C LEU A 180 -19.71 -1.36 -3.55
N GLN A 181 -19.85 -2.39 -2.70
CA GLN A 181 -21.08 -2.75 -2.01
C GLN A 181 -22.28 -2.97 -2.95
N LYS A 182 -22.02 -3.55 -4.13
CA LYS A 182 -23.00 -3.74 -5.22
C LYS A 182 -23.19 -5.19 -5.60
N ALA A 183 -22.13 -5.99 -5.61
CA ALA A 183 -22.17 -7.37 -6.03
C ALA A 183 -22.81 -8.24 -4.94
N LYS A 184 -23.74 -9.10 -5.35
CA LYS A 184 -24.32 -10.14 -4.48
C LYS A 184 -23.44 -11.38 -4.42
N ILE A 185 -22.78 -11.67 -5.54
CA ILE A 185 -21.99 -12.86 -5.77
C ILE A 185 -20.73 -12.45 -6.53
N VAL A 186 -19.62 -13.10 -6.20
CA VAL A 186 -18.38 -13.05 -6.99
C VAL A 186 -17.97 -14.46 -7.36
N LYS A 187 -17.60 -14.66 -8.63
CA LYS A 187 -17.01 -15.90 -9.14
C LYS A 187 -15.52 -15.73 -9.28
N VAL A 188 -14.77 -16.62 -8.64
CA VAL A 188 -13.31 -16.62 -8.63
C VAL A 188 -12.80 -17.94 -9.21
N GLN A 189 -11.91 -17.86 -10.20
CA GLN A 189 -11.10 -18.99 -10.62
C GLN A 189 -9.66 -18.77 -10.20
N LEU A 190 -9.11 -19.74 -9.46
CA LEU A 190 -7.74 -19.73 -8.96
C LEU A 190 -6.97 -20.89 -9.58
N VAL A 191 -5.91 -20.60 -10.33
CA VAL A 191 -5.02 -21.60 -10.90
C VAL A 191 -3.59 -21.31 -10.45
N ASN A 192 -2.94 -22.30 -9.84
CA ASN A 192 -1.51 -22.30 -9.56
C ASN A 192 -0.96 -23.71 -9.81
N LYS A 193 -0.13 -23.86 -10.84
CA LYS A 193 0.38 -25.17 -11.27
C LYS A 193 1.37 -25.76 -10.27
N GLN A 194 2.23 -24.94 -9.67
CA GLN A 194 3.24 -25.39 -8.71
C GLN A 194 2.60 -25.96 -7.45
N LEU A 195 1.55 -25.29 -6.97
CA LEU A 195 0.76 -25.74 -5.82
C LEU A 195 -0.31 -26.78 -6.19
N ARG A 196 -0.50 -27.13 -7.47
CA ARG A 196 -1.58 -28.01 -7.94
C ARG A 196 -2.98 -27.52 -7.55
N VAL A 197 -3.20 -26.21 -7.65
CA VAL A 197 -4.49 -25.56 -7.42
C VAL A 197 -5.17 -25.28 -8.77
N ASN A 198 -6.41 -25.72 -8.90
CA ASN A 198 -7.32 -25.34 -9.98
C ASN A 198 -8.74 -25.37 -9.40
N GLN A 199 -9.19 -24.23 -8.88
CA GLN A 199 -10.45 -24.10 -8.15
C GLN A 199 -11.32 -23.03 -8.81
N SER A 200 -12.61 -23.30 -8.87
CA SER A 200 -13.64 -22.32 -9.25
C SER A 200 -14.61 -22.21 -8.09
N LEU A 201 -14.82 -20.99 -7.61
CA LEU A 201 -15.61 -20.69 -6.44
C LEU A 201 -16.67 -19.65 -6.80
N GLU A 202 -17.86 -19.82 -6.26
CA GLU A 202 -18.92 -18.83 -6.28
C GLU A 202 -19.19 -18.42 -4.83
N LEU A 203 -18.93 -17.15 -4.52
CA LEU A 203 -18.94 -16.64 -3.15
C LEU A 203 -20.08 -15.64 -3.01
N SER A 204 -21.00 -15.92 -2.10
CA SER A 204 -22.05 -14.96 -1.72
C SER A 204 -21.45 -13.87 -0.84
N LEU A 205 -21.59 -12.63 -1.27
CA LEU A 205 -21.07 -11.46 -0.58
C LEU A 205 -22.08 -10.94 0.44
N PRO A 206 -21.65 -10.46 1.62
CA PRO A 206 -22.54 -9.83 2.59
C PRO A 206 -23.33 -8.67 1.99
N GLN A 207 -24.61 -8.54 2.39
CA GLN A 207 -25.55 -7.54 1.88
C GLN A 207 -26.12 -6.68 3.02
N GLY A 208 -26.85 -5.62 2.68
CA GLY A 208 -27.51 -4.76 3.66
C GLY A 208 -26.49 -4.02 4.54
N GLU A 209 -26.70 -4.03 5.85
CA GLU A 209 -25.79 -3.40 6.83
C GLU A 209 -24.37 -3.97 6.82
N TYR A 210 -24.19 -5.18 6.28
CA TYR A 210 -22.90 -5.84 6.18
C TYR A 210 -22.22 -5.66 4.83
N ALA A 211 -22.82 -4.93 3.88
CA ALA A 211 -22.24 -4.75 2.55
C ALA A 211 -20.81 -4.19 2.63
N GLY A 212 -19.89 -4.82 1.90
CA GLY A 212 -18.46 -4.53 1.95
C GLY A 212 -17.67 -5.31 3.01
N SER A 213 -18.34 -6.10 3.85
CA SER A 213 -17.66 -7.04 4.75
C SER A 213 -17.01 -8.19 3.98
N THR A 214 -15.95 -8.75 4.56
CA THR A 214 -15.20 -9.87 4.00
C THR A 214 -15.96 -11.19 4.18
N VAL A 215 -15.96 -12.02 3.13
CA VAL A 215 -16.30 -13.44 3.22
C VAL A 215 -15.03 -14.28 3.08
N SER A 216 -14.98 -15.36 3.86
CA SER A 216 -13.81 -16.22 4.02
C SER A 216 -14.13 -17.65 3.58
N ASN A 217 -13.26 -18.24 2.76
CA ASN A 217 -13.39 -19.62 2.29
C ASN A 217 -12.06 -20.37 2.39
N ARG A 218 -12.10 -21.65 2.78
CA ARG A 218 -10.91 -22.51 2.89
C ARG A 218 -10.83 -23.49 1.74
N ILE A 219 -9.68 -23.52 1.07
CA ILE A 219 -9.36 -24.43 -0.03
C ILE A 219 -8.30 -25.42 0.45
N THR A 220 -8.50 -26.71 0.18
CA THR A 220 -7.47 -27.73 0.43
C THR A 220 -6.65 -27.97 -0.83
N ILE A 221 -5.33 -27.92 -0.70
CA ILE A 221 -4.39 -28.15 -1.79
C ILE A 221 -4.11 -29.66 -1.91
N GLY A 222 -4.22 -30.21 -3.13
CA GLY A 222 -3.74 -31.56 -3.42
C GLY A 222 -4.75 -32.71 -3.34
N LYS A 223 -6.06 -32.46 -3.55
CA LYS A 223 -6.98 -33.52 -3.98
C LYS A 223 -7.24 -33.43 -5.48
N LYS A 224 -6.48 -34.20 -6.25
CA LYS A 224 -7.01 -35.15 -7.23
C LYS A 224 -6.34 -36.48 -6.96
#